data_AF-A0A4Q0PLI5-F1
#
_entry.id   AF-A0A4Q0PLI5-F1
#
_cell.length_a   1.000
_cell.length_b   1.000
_cell.length_c   1.000
_cell.angle_alpha   90.00
_cell.angle_beta   90.00
_cell.angle_gamma   90.00
#
_symmetry.space_group_name_H-M   'P 1'
#
loop_
_entity.id
_entity.type
_entity.pdbx_description
1 polymer ?
#
loop_
_entity_poly.entity_id
_entity_poly.type
_entity_poly.pdbx_seq_one_letter_code
_entity_poly.pdbx_strand_id
1 'polypeptide(L)'
;MSKKFNFLILLLFVAFTANAQETTLFDSQGNARAYIDYDDDATIYLWNGKAVAFLENDGGDMCVFGFNGNFLGWYENGIVRDENGDAVGARDGATNMITNIEPIKSIQEISPIRPITPITPIKPIFSNSWSSESLTEFLYSGKN
;
A
#
# COMPACT_ATOMS: atom_id res chain seq x y z
N MET A 1 38.68 -1.47 -51.21
CA MET A 1 39.23 -1.02 -49.91
C MET A 1 38.06 -0.56 -49.05
N SER A 2 37.61 -1.42 -48.14
CA SER A 2 36.31 -1.35 -47.46
C SER A 2 36.29 -0.30 -46.35
N LYS A 3 35.42 0.72 -46.45
CA LYS A 3 35.03 1.55 -45.31
C LYS A 3 33.98 0.77 -44.50
N LYS A 4 34.40 0.16 -43.38
CA LYS A 4 33.48 -0.44 -42.42
C LYS A 4 32.85 0.69 -41.60
N PHE A 5 31.55 0.91 -41.80
CA PHE A 5 30.76 1.84 -41.02
C PHE A 5 30.33 1.13 -39.74
N ASN A 6 30.97 1.46 -38.61
CA ASN A 6 30.60 0.92 -37.30
C ASN A 6 29.30 1.58 -36.86
N PHE A 7 28.18 0.88 -37.03
CA PHE A 7 26.89 1.27 -36.46
C PHE A 7 26.77 0.62 -35.08
N LEU A 8 27.30 1.29 -34.05
CA LEU A 8 27.08 0.89 -32.66
C LEU A 8 25.73 1.47 -32.21
N ILE A 9 24.66 0.70 -32.35
CA ILE A 9 23.35 1.02 -31.76
C ILE A 9 23.47 0.79 -30.26
N LEU A 10 23.60 1.87 -29.50
CA LEU A 10 23.37 1.86 -28.06
C LEU A 10 21.85 1.91 -27.83
N LEU A 11 21.21 0.74 -27.71
CA LEU A 11 19.82 0.62 -27.28
C LEU A 11 19.73 0.94 -25.79
N LEU A 12 19.49 2.21 -25.47
CA LEU A 12 19.11 2.65 -24.14
C LEU A 12 17.67 2.16 -23.89
N PHE A 13 17.51 1.00 -23.25
CA PHE A 13 16.23 0.57 -22.70
C PHE A 13 15.88 1.51 -21.54
N VAL A 14 15.16 2.59 -21.83
CA VAL A 14 14.48 3.36 -20.78
C VAL A 14 13.30 2.50 -20.35
N ALA A 15 13.48 1.78 -19.25
CA ALA A 15 12.38 1.08 -18.60
C ALA A 15 11.39 2.13 -18.09
N PHE A 16 10.30 2.35 -18.83
CA PHE A 16 9.15 3.09 -18.31
C PHE A 16 8.48 2.20 -17.26
N THR A 17 8.81 2.42 -15.99
CA THR A 17 8.00 1.89 -14.89
C THR A 17 6.72 2.72 -14.84
N ALA A 18 5.64 2.16 -15.38
CA ALA A 18 4.30 2.67 -15.11
C ALA A 18 3.99 2.34 -13.65
N ASN A 19 4.27 3.28 -12.74
CA ASN A 19 3.73 3.18 -11.39
C ASN A 19 2.23 3.39 -11.49
N ALA A 20 1.45 2.43 -10.98
CA ALA A 20 0.02 2.63 -10.82
C ALA A 20 -0.18 3.78 -9.83
N GLN A 21 -0.97 4.78 -10.24
CA GLN A 21 -1.33 5.95 -9.43
C GLN A 21 -1.98 5.52 -8.11
N GLU A 22 -2.76 4.44 -8.17
CA GLU A 22 -3.36 3.79 -7.02
C GLU A 22 -2.95 2.32 -6.94
N THR A 23 -2.83 1.80 -5.73
CA THR A 23 -2.62 0.36 -5.47
C THR A 23 -3.75 -0.21 -4.64
N THR A 24 -4.52 -1.14 -5.22
CA THR A 24 -5.58 -1.86 -4.52
C THR A 24 -5.04 -2.74 -3.41
N LEU A 25 -5.73 -2.74 -2.26
CA LEU A 25 -5.51 -3.63 -1.13
C LEU A 25 -6.71 -4.56 -0.98
N PHE A 26 -6.43 -5.85 -1.01
CA PHE A 26 -7.39 -6.94 -0.90
C PHE A 26 -7.34 -7.55 0.51
N ASP A 27 -8.51 -8.01 0.99
CA ASP A 27 -8.61 -8.84 2.19
C ASP A 27 -8.19 -10.30 1.91
N SER A 28 -8.05 -11.12 2.95
CA SER A 28 -7.65 -12.54 2.84
C SER A 28 -8.53 -13.41 1.93
N GLN A 29 -9.73 -12.93 1.59
CA GLN A 29 -10.69 -13.58 0.69
C GLN A 29 -10.62 -13.06 -0.74
N GLY A 30 -9.63 -12.20 -1.06
CA GLY A 30 -9.42 -11.66 -2.39
C GLY A 30 -10.33 -10.50 -2.74
N ASN A 31 -11.06 -9.92 -1.79
CA ASN A 31 -11.95 -8.80 -2.08
C ASN A 31 -11.22 -7.47 -1.92
N ALA A 32 -11.37 -6.57 -2.90
CA ALA A 32 -10.86 -5.22 -2.79
C ALA A 32 -11.61 -4.46 -1.67
N ARG A 33 -10.86 -3.96 -0.68
CA ARG A 33 -11.43 -3.24 0.49
C ARG A 33 -10.88 -1.84 0.67
N ALA A 34 -9.68 -1.60 0.17
CA ALA A 34 -9.02 -0.31 0.27
C ALA A 34 -8.07 -0.12 -0.92
N TYR A 35 -7.50 1.07 -1.03
CA TYR A 35 -6.42 1.35 -1.97
C TYR A 35 -5.55 2.48 -1.43
N ILE A 36 -4.28 2.46 -1.82
CA ILE A 36 -3.32 3.54 -1.58
C ILE A 36 -3.38 4.45 -2.80
N ASP A 37 -3.62 5.74 -2.60
CA ASP A 37 -3.49 6.77 -3.64
C ASP A 37 -2.18 7.53 -3.44
N TYR A 38 -1.24 7.34 -4.36
CA TYR A 38 0.09 7.96 -4.28
C TYR A 38 0.11 9.42 -4.74
N ASP A 39 -0.90 9.88 -5.47
CA ASP A 39 -1.04 11.30 -5.85
C ASP A 39 -1.65 12.13 -4.71
N ASP A 40 -2.33 11.48 -3.77
CA ASP A 40 -2.81 12.08 -2.52
C ASP A 40 -1.91 11.70 -1.34
N ASP A 41 -0.61 11.99 -1.48
CA ASP A 41 0.44 11.80 -0.48
C ASP A 41 0.60 10.34 0.05
N ALA A 42 0.14 9.32 -0.67
CA ALA A 42 0.04 7.93 -0.19
C ALA A 42 -1.05 7.73 0.89
N THR A 43 -2.17 8.43 0.74
CA THR A 43 -3.37 8.23 1.55
C THR A 43 -4.01 6.88 1.25
N ILE A 44 -4.51 6.22 2.29
CA ILE A 44 -5.25 4.97 2.20
C ILE A 44 -6.74 5.29 2.32
N TYR A 45 -7.44 4.98 1.25
CA TYR A 45 -8.88 5.08 1.15
C TYR A 45 -9.51 3.70 1.29
N LEU A 46 -10.59 3.61 2.05
CA LEU A 46 -11.49 2.47 1.94
C LEU A 46 -12.20 2.49 0.57
N TRP A 47 -12.73 1.35 0.15
CA TRP A 47 -13.39 1.22 -1.17
C TRP A 47 -14.58 2.17 -1.38
N ASN A 48 -15.19 2.61 -0.27
CA ASN A 48 -16.25 3.60 -0.25
C ASN A 48 -15.75 5.05 -0.35
N GLY A 49 -14.46 5.28 -0.61
CA GLY A 49 -13.86 6.60 -0.77
C GLY A 49 -13.50 7.29 0.55
N LYS A 50 -13.61 6.60 1.69
CA LYS A 50 -13.27 7.19 2.98
C LYS A 50 -11.76 7.19 3.22
N ALA A 51 -11.17 8.36 3.49
CA ALA A 51 -9.77 8.50 3.91
C ALA A 51 -9.64 8.07 5.38
N VAL A 52 -8.80 7.08 5.65
CA VAL A 52 -8.71 6.46 6.99
C VAL A 52 -7.29 6.33 7.53
N ALA A 53 -6.30 6.22 6.65
CA ALA A 53 -4.91 6.11 7.04
C ALA A 53 -4.00 6.68 5.94
N PHE A 54 -2.70 6.69 6.16
CA PHE A 54 -1.70 7.06 5.17
C PHE A 54 -0.39 6.30 5.42
N LEU A 55 0.44 6.23 4.38
CA LEU A 55 1.80 5.70 4.48
C LEU A 55 2.80 6.81 4.80
N GLU A 56 3.69 6.54 5.74
CA GLU A 56 4.81 7.42 6.06
C GLU A 56 6.02 6.57 6.49
N ASN A 57 7.22 7.04 6.14
CA ASN A 57 8.46 6.38 6.57
C ASN A 57 8.77 6.80 8.01
N ASP A 58 9.00 5.82 8.89
CA ASP A 58 9.68 6.02 10.16
C ASP A 58 11.03 5.29 10.13
N GLY A 59 12.11 6.07 10.02
CA GLY A 59 13.45 5.55 9.82
C GLY A 59 13.57 4.72 8.53
N GLY A 60 13.78 3.41 8.68
CA GLY A 60 13.89 2.47 7.56
C GLY A 60 12.58 1.75 7.21
N ASP A 61 11.51 2.00 7.98
CA ASP A 61 10.27 1.24 7.90
C ASP A 61 9.17 2.10 7.29
N MET A 62 8.39 1.52 6.38
CA MET A 62 7.16 2.12 5.89
C MET A 62 6.01 1.72 6.82
N CYS A 63 5.40 2.71 7.46
CA CYS A 63 4.39 2.54 8.48
C CYS A 63 3.02 3.01 7.98
N VAL A 64 1.97 2.41 8.54
CA VAL A 64 0.58 2.78 8.32
C VAL A 64 0.12 3.58 9.53
N PHE A 65 -0.21 4.85 9.32
CA PHE A 65 -0.71 5.74 10.36
C PHE A 65 -2.15 6.13 10.08
N GLY A 66 -2.98 6.14 11.12
CA GLY A 66 -4.32 6.69 11.07
C GLY A 66 -4.31 8.21 11.04
N PHE A 67 -5.33 8.81 10.41
CA PHE A 67 -5.58 10.25 10.53
C PHE A 67 -5.94 10.70 11.96
N ASN A 68 -6.27 9.77 12.86
CA ASN A 68 -6.38 10.03 14.30
C ASN A 68 -5.03 10.12 15.03
N GLY A 69 -3.90 9.95 14.34
CA GLY A 69 -2.56 10.06 14.91
C GLY A 69 -2.03 8.77 15.50
N ASN A 70 -2.72 7.65 15.33
CA ASN A 70 -2.27 6.36 15.83
C ASN A 70 -1.41 5.65 14.78
N PHE A 71 -0.36 4.98 15.26
CA PHE A 71 0.28 3.91 14.50
C PHE A 71 -0.69 2.72 14.40
N LEU A 72 -0.86 2.15 13.21
CA LEU A 72 -1.69 0.97 12.99
C LEU A 72 -0.83 -0.27 12.71
N GLY A 73 0.26 -0.11 11.97
CA GLY A 73 1.07 -1.23 11.53
C GLY A 73 2.08 -0.86 10.44
N TRP A 74 2.50 -1.84 9.64
CA TRP A 74 3.51 -1.65 8.59
C TRP A 74 2.95 -1.93 7.20
N TYR A 75 3.56 -1.31 6.18
CA TYR A 75 3.35 -1.69 4.78
C TYR A 75 4.67 -2.19 4.19
N GLU A 76 4.81 -3.51 4.03
CA GLU A 76 6.05 -4.09 3.54
C GLU A 76 5.81 -5.12 2.45
N ASN A 77 6.59 -5.01 1.36
CA ASN A 77 6.52 -5.90 0.19
C ASN A 77 5.11 -6.04 -0.41
N GLY A 78 4.29 -5.00 -0.29
CA GLY A 78 2.91 -5.00 -0.78
C GLY A 78 1.87 -5.52 0.22
N ILE A 79 2.26 -5.77 1.47
CA ILE A 79 1.40 -6.33 2.52
C ILE A 79 1.23 -5.29 3.63
N VAL A 80 -0.01 -4.99 3.98
CA VAL A 80 -0.38 -4.28 5.22
C VAL A 80 -0.35 -5.28 6.37
N ARG A 81 0.40 -4.97 7.42
CA ARG A 81 0.63 -5.86 8.56
C ARG A 81 0.23 -5.21 9.87
N ASP A 82 -0.38 -5.98 10.76
CA ASP A 82 -0.72 -5.54 12.12
C ASP A 82 0.51 -5.53 13.04
N GLU A 83 0.30 -5.13 14.30
CA GLU A 83 1.34 -5.08 15.34
C GLU A 83 1.97 -6.45 15.67
N ASN A 84 1.28 -7.55 15.37
CA ASN A 84 1.80 -8.91 15.55
C ASN A 84 2.63 -9.38 14.34
N GLY A 85 2.61 -8.61 13.24
CA GLY A 85 3.30 -8.94 12.00
C GLY A 85 2.50 -9.84 11.06
N ASP A 86 1.23 -10.08 11.35
CA ASP A 86 0.32 -10.85 10.49
C ASP A 86 -0.20 -9.98 9.34
N ALA A 87 -0.50 -10.60 8.19
CA ALA A 87 -1.05 -9.88 7.05
C ALA A 87 -2.51 -9.51 7.29
N VAL A 88 -2.86 -8.23 7.22
CA VAL A 88 -4.25 -7.77 7.30
C VAL A 88 -4.82 -7.53 5.90
N GLY A 89 -3.98 -7.05 4.99
CA GLY A 89 -4.32 -6.77 3.60
C GLY A 89 -3.11 -6.89 2.69
N ALA A 90 -3.33 -7.08 1.39
CA ALA A 90 -2.23 -7.16 0.44
C ALA A 90 -2.63 -6.66 -0.94
N ARG A 91 -1.67 -6.13 -1.71
CA ARG A 91 -1.85 -5.94 -3.15
C ARG A 91 -1.82 -7.27 -3.89
N ASP A 92 -2.29 -7.27 -5.12
CA ASP A 92 -2.19 -8.45 -6.00
C ASP A 92 -0.73 -8.93 -6.14
N GLY A 93 -0.55 -10.25 -6.08
CA GLY A 93 0.74 -10.93 -6.17
C GLY A 93 1.68 -10.77 -4.97
N ALA A 94 1.29 -10.08 -3.89
CA ALA A 94 2.11 -9.97 -2.68
C ALA A 94 1.96 -11.19 -1.73
N THR A 95 0.87 -11.95 -1.87
CA THR A 95 0.62 -13.21 -1.15
C THR A 95 0.12 -14.28 -2.13
N ASN A 96 -0.19 -15.48 -1.64
CA ASN A 96 -0.80 -16.55 -2.44
C ASN A 96 -2.34 -16.39 -2.62
N MET A 97 -2.92 -15.28 -2.16
CA MET A 97 -4.34 -14.97 -2.30
C MET A 97 -4.70 -14.70 -3.77
N ILE A 98 -5.83 -15.25 -4.21
CA ILE A 98 -6.40 -14.99 -5.54
C ILE A 98 -7.33 -13.80 -5.42
N THR A 99 -7.15 -12.79 -6.27
CA THR A 99 -7.98 -11.57 -6.30
C THR A 99 -9.31 -11.80 -7.03
N ASN A 100 -10.38 -11.24 -6.48
CA ASN A 100 -11.66 -11.10 -7.16
C ASN A 100 -11.64 -9.87 -8.08
N ILE A 101 -12.59 -9.81 -9.02
CA ILE A 101 -12.77 -8.62 -9.86
C ILE A 101 -13.11 -7.42 -8.97
N GLU A 102 -12.39 -6.32 -9.17
CA GLU A 102 -12.62 -5.07 -8.47
C GLU A 102 -14.00 -4.48 -8.81
N PRO A 103 -14.86 -4.20 -7.82
CA PRO A 103 -16.08 -3.44 -8.05
C PRO A 103 -15.74 -1.96 -8.28
N ILE A 104 -16.67 -1.20 -8.85
CA ILE A 104 -16.47 0.26 -9.06
C ILE A 104 -16.24 0.94 -7.70
N LYS A 105 -15.15 1.70 -7.57
CA LYS A 105 -14.83 2.50 -6.38
C LYS A 105 -15.82 3.64 -6.22
N SER A 106 -16.09 4.02 -4.98
CA SER A 106 -16.79 5.28 -4.72
C SER A 106 -15.84 6.47 -4.85
N ILE A 107 -16.40 7.67 -5.01
CA ILE A 107 -15.64 8.92 -5.10
C ILE A 107 -14.90 9.16 -3.78
N GLN A 108 -13.62 9.55 -3.85
CA GLN A 108 -12.81 9.91 -2.70
C GLN A 108 -13.40 11.11 -1.92
N GLU A 109 -13.40 11.01 -0.60
CA GLU A 109 -13.59 12.17 0.27
C GLU A 109 -12.33 13.05 0.30
N ILE A 110 -12.47 14.29 0.72
CA ILE A 110 -11.30 15.15 0.95
C ILE A 110 -10.52 14.60 2.14
N SER A 111 -9.25 14.26 1.94
CA SER A 111 -8.36 13.76 3.00
C SER A 111 -8.21 14.75 4.16
N PRO A 112 -8.23 14.25 5.42
CA PRO A 112 -7.89 15.05 6.58
C PRO A 112 -6.44 15.54 6.52
N ILE A 113 -6.15 16.59 7.30
CA ILE A 113 -4.76 17.02 7.53
C ILE A 113 -4.03 15.92 8.31
N ARG A 114 -2.83 15.55 7.87
CA ARG A 114 -2.01 14.54 8.56
C ARG A 114 -1.63 15.02 9.97
N PRO A 115 -1.83 14.19 10.99
CA PRO A 115 -1.36 14.47 12.34
C PRO A 115 0.17 14.31 12.41
N ILE A 116 0.75 14.76 13.53
CA ILE A 116 2.12 14.38 13.88
C ILE A 116 2.12 12.89 14.23
N THR A 117 3.00 12.12 13.60
CA THR A 117 3.12 10.68 13.80
C THR A 117 3.80 10.36 15.14
N PRO A 118 3.35 9.31 15.87
CA PRO A 118 3.93 8.89 17.13
C PRO A 118 5.23 8.12 16.91
N ILE A 119 5.98 7.88 17.99
CA ILE A 119 7.10 6.93 17.97
C ILE A 119 6.54 5.53 17.68
N THR A 120 7.07 4.85 16.67
CA THR A 120 6.59 3.51 16.28
C THR A 120 7.13 2.41 17.21
N PRO A 121 6.37 1.30 17.38
CA PRO A 121 6.87 0.11 18.06
C PRO A 121 8.04 -0.55 17.32
N ILE A 122 8.79 -1.40 18.03
CA ILE A 122 9.81 -2.25 17.41
C ILE A 122 9.12 -3.24 16.46
N LYS A 123 9.52 -3.24 15.18
CA LYS A 123 8.98 -4.13 14.17
C LYS A 123 9.15 -5.61 14.55
N PRO A 124 8.07 -6.42 14.55
CA PRO A 124 8.14 -7.85 14.86
C PRO A 124 8.73 -8.64 13.69
N ILE A 125 9.00 -9.92 13.93
CA ILE A 125 9.26 -10.86 12.82
C ILE A 125 7.91 -11.15 12.15
N PHE A 126 7.82 -10.81 10.87
CA PHE A 126 6.61 -11.00 10.10
C PHE A 126 6.29 -12.48 9.85
N SER A 127 5.01 -12.80 10.00
CA SER A 127 4.48 -14.13 9.76
C SER A 127 4.01 -14.29 8.31
N ASN A 128 3.66 -15.53 7.94
CA ASN A 128 2.96 -15.87 6.70
C ASN A 128 1.45 -16.09 6.91
N SER A 129 0.94 -15.75 8.09
CA SER A 129 -0.47 -15.89 8.44
C SER A 129 -1.25 -14.62 8.10
N TRP A 130 -2.54 -14.78 7.87
CA TRP A 130 -3.47 -13.66 7.87
C TRP A 130 -3.90 -13.35 9.30
N SER A 131 -4.05 -12.06 9.61
CA SER A 131 -4.60 -11.58 10.85
C SER A 131 -6.05 -12.05 11.00
N SER A 132 -6.50 -12.19 12.24
CA SER A 132 -7.93 -12.38 12.55
C SER A 132 -8.74 -11.10 12.40
N GLU A 133 -8.07 -9.94 12.38
CA GLU A 133 -8.71 -8.64 12.14
C GLU A 133 -8.97 -8.43 10.64
N SER A 134 -10.10 -7.81 10.31
CA SER A 134 -10.41 -7.50 8.91
C SER A 134 -9.65 -6.26 8.43
N LEU A 135 -9.26 -6.25 7.14
CA LEU A 135 -8.61 -5.10 6.51
C LEU A 135 -9.40 -3.80 6.69
N THR A 136 -10.72 -3.87 6.54
CA THR A 136 -11.59 -2.70 6.67
C THR A 136 -11.59 -2.19 8.11
N GLU A 137 -11.75 -3.05 9.11
CA GLU A 137 -11.80 -2.63 10.53
C GLU A 137 -10.44 -2.08 10.99
N PHE A 138 -9.35 -2.77 10.65
CA PHE A 138 -7.99 -2.34 10.94
C PHE A 138 -7.73 -0.93 10.42
N LEU A 139 -8.01 -0.67 9.14
CA LEU A 139 -7.79 0.66 8.56
C LEU A 139 -8.78 1.69 9.10
N TYR A 140 -10.05 1.33 9.29
CA TYR A 140 -11.09 2.22 9.80
C TYR A 140 -10.80 2.67 11.24
N SER A 141 -10.04 1.88 12.02
CA SER A 141 -9.56 2.27 13.34
C SER A 141 -8.67 3.52 13.32
N GLY A 142 -8.08 3.87 12.16
CA GLY A 142 -7.27 5.06 11.94
C GLY A 142 -8.06 6.34 11.63
N LYS A 143 -9.37 6.25 11.41
CA LYS A 143 -10.17 7.43 11.03
C LYS A 143 -10.16 8.50 12.13
N ASN A 144 -10.22 9.76 11.73
CA ASN A 144 -10.58 10.89 12.60
C ASN A 144 -12.10 10.89 12.87
#